data_AF-A0A9E6EWU9-F1
#
_entry.id   AF-A0A9E6EWU9-F1
#
_cell.length_a   1.000
_cell.length_b   1.000
_cell.length_c   1.000
_cell.angle_alpha   90.00
_cell.angle_beta   90.00
_cell.angle_gamma   90.00
#
_symmetry.space_group_name_H-M   'P 1'
#
loop_
_entity.id
_entity.type
_entity.pdbx_description
1 polymer ?
#
loop_
_entity_poly.entity_id
_entity_poly.type
_entity_poly.pdbx_seq_one_letter_code
_entity_poly.pdbx_strand_id
1 'polypeptide(L)'
;MRNIFFIKRSLKVTIFTFYISLFAILSLSICSFQTFAQGVAINSTEAPPDNSAMLDVSSPSSGPSGSAGSRQGILIPRISLSSITDVSGFNTPIATSLIVYNDGLSGLSTAGFYYWNISQWVHIGTKGPTGATGNTGVTGNTGAASTAVGPTGPTSNEAGPTGPTGLTGPTGAASTLAGPTGAAGTVGLSGNSEGDMLYWNGSSWSIVAIGQVGQFLNLSVSKIPTWSGATYPTLTTNAANSITGGTAASGGNVTSDGGGTVTVRGVCWSTSSNPTTADNITTDGNGTGTFVSSINGLTASTNYYVRAYATNIAGTTYGNQESFSTLAVAIGDNYQGGKVAYILQSGDPGYDADVQHGLISPLSDQSTSLQWTGSWTITGATGTALGTGNANTNTIISIIGDGSYGAKMCSDLVLNGYSDWFLPSKDELNKVWTNRASIGGFSTSHYWSSTEDISNAANGAFKQLFSDGSMASNNKQSYLYVRCTRSF
;
A
#
# COMPACT_ATOMS: atom_id res chain seq x y z
N MET A 1 45.37 -38.80 -27.20
CA MET A 1 45.22 -39.19 -25.77
C MET A 1 45.43 -38.04 -24.77
N ARG A 2 45.19 -36.76 -25.13
CA ARG A 2 45.35 -35.62 -24.21
C ARG A 2 44.05 -34.87 -23.85
N ASN A 3 42.98 -35.06 -24.63
CA ASN A 3 41.69 -34.35 -24.42
C ASN A 3 40.69 -35.11 -23.54
N ILE A 4 40.89 -36.40 -23.27
CA ILE A 4 39.99 -37.21 -22.39
C ILE A 4 40.33 -37.01 -20.90
N PHE A 5 41.56 -36.57 -20.58
CA PHE A 5 41.99 -36.37 -19.19
C PHE A 5 41.43 -35.09 -18.56
N PHE A 6 41.18 -34.05 -19.34
CA PHE A 6 40.62 -32.78 -18.84
C PHE A 6 39.12 -32.89 -18.50
N ILE A 7 38.36 -33.68 -19.27
CA ILE A 7 36.92 -33.87 -19.03
C ILE A 7 36.67 -34.68 -17.75
N LYS A 8 37.49 -35.72 -17.46
CA LYS A 8 37.36 -36.48 -16.21
C LYS A 8 37.72 -35.69 -14.94
N ARG A 9 38.62 -34.70 -15.04
CA ARG A 9 39.00 -33.85 -13.91
C ARG A 9 37.97 -32.74 -13.65
N SER A 10 37.37 -32.20 -14.71
CA SER A 10 36.29 -31.21 -14.61
C SER A 10 35.02 -31.82 -14.01
N LEU A 11 34.64 -33.04 -14.41
CA LEU A 11 33.41 -33.68 -13.93
C LEU A 11 33.48 -34.08 -12.45
N LYS A 12 34.66 -34.46 -11.95
CA LYS A 12 34.86 -34.78 -10.53
C LYS A 12 34.80 -33.55 -9.63
N VAL A 13 35.25 -32.39 -10.10
CA VAL A 13 35.18 -31.13 -9.33
C VAL A 13 33.73 -30.64 -9.27
N THR A 14 32.99 -30.68 -10.37
CA THR A 14 31.57 -30.25 -10.37
C THR A 14 30.67 -31.14 -9.52
N ILE A 15 30.91 -32.46 -9.47
CA ILE A 15 30.15 -33.38 -8.60
C ILE A 15 30.52 -33.16 -7.11
N PHE A 16 31.77 -32.85 -6.79
CA PHE A 16 32.19 -32.60 -5.41
C PHE A 16 31.65 -31.27 -4.86
N THR A 17 31.54 -30.24 -5.71
CA THR A 17 30.90 -28.96 -5.34
C THR A 17 29.39 -29.10 -5.16
N PHE A 18 28.72 -29.95 -5.95
CA PHE A 18 27.27 -30.17 -5.83
C PHE A 18 26.89 -30.89 -4.52
N TYR A 19 27.70 -31.84 -4.04
CA TYR A 19 27.47 -32.52 -2.77
C TYR A 19 27.76 -31.65 -1.54
N ILE A 20 28.74 -30.73 -1.61
CA ILE A 20 29.02 -29.78 -0.52
C ILE A 20 27.90 -28.73 -0.42
N SER A 21 27.31 -28.32 -1.55
CA SER A 21 26.14 -27.43 -1.55
C SER A 21 24.86 -28.15 -1.08
N LEU A 22 24.66 -29.43 -1.41
CA LEU A 22 23.49 -30.19 -0.95
C LEU A 22 23.57 -30.54 0.55
N PHE A 23 24.78 -30.74 1.10
CA PHE A 23 24.96 -30.93 2.56
C PHE A 23 24.86 -29.62 3.35
N ALA A 24 25.29 -28.50 2.77
CA ALA A 24 25.10 -27.16 3.37
C ALA A 24 23.64 -26.68 3.32
N ILE A 25 22.84 -27.16 2.35
CA ILE A 25 21.41 -26.86 2.23
C ILE A 25 20.55 -27.84 3.06
N LEU A 26 21.06 -29.04 3.41
CA LEU A 26 20.39 -29.99 4.30
C LEU A 26 20.80 -29.84 5.79
N SER A 27 21.74 -28.94 6.12
CA SER A 27 22.15 -28.64 7.50
C SER A 27 21.66 -27.29 8.03
N LEU A 28 20.77 -26.60 7.31
CA LEU A 28 20.08 -25.37 7.80
C LEU A 28 18.57 -25.57 7.98
N SER A 29 18.12 -26.81 8.21
CA SER A 29 16.75 -27.13 8.65
C SER A 29 16.71 -27.88 9.99
N ILE A 30 17.71 -27.63 10.84
CA ILE A 30 17.56 -27.82 12.29
C ILE A 30 17.61 -26.43 12.94
N CYS A 31 16.73 -25.53 12.47
CA CYS A 31 16.12 -24.64 13.42
C CYS A 31 15.26 -25.55 14.28
N SER A 32 15.78 -25.90 15.46
CA SER A 32 14.94 -26.19 16.60
C SER A 32 13.73 -25.26 16.51
N PHE A 33 12.52 -25.82 16.40
CA PHE A 33 11.35 -25.09 16.86
C PHE A 33 11.64 -24.77 18.32
N GLN A 34 12.25 -23.63 18.57
CA GLN A 34 12.03 -22.95 19.81
C GLN A 34 10.56 -22.58 19.71
N THR A 35 9.74 -23.42 20.33
CA THR A 35 8.52 -22.92 20.92
C THR A 35 8.97 -21.77 21.79
N PHE A 36 8.89 -20.54 21.27
CA PHE A 36 8.86 -19.38 22.14
C PHE A 36 7.62 -19.61 22.98
N ALA A 37 7.82 -20.14 24.19
CA ALA A 37 6.82 -20.02 25.22
C ALA A 37 6.61 -18.51 25.36
N GLN A 38 5.45 -18.04 24.92
CA GLN A 38 5.07 -16.64 24.99
C GLN A 38 4.86 -16.34 26.47
N GLY A 39 5.94 -15.89 27.12
CA GLY A 39 5.97 -15.63 28.55
C GLY A 39 5.32 -14.29 28.86
N VAL A 40 4.24 -14.32 29.63
CA VAL A 40 3.81 -13.17 30.43
C VAL A 40 4.60 -13.23 31.73
N ALA A 41 5.38 -12.20 32.02
CA ALA A 41 6.02 -12.06 33.32
C ALA A 41 5.10 -11.27 34.26
N ILE A 42 4.79 -11.85 35.41
CA ILE A 42 4.15 -11.15 36.53
C ILE A 42 5.13 -11.23 37.69
N ASN A 43 5.79 -10.11 38.00
CA ASN A 43 6.81 -10.06 39.03
C ASN A 43 6.38 -9.13 40.18
N SER A 44 6.80 -9.47 41.39
CA SER A 44 6.46 -8.73 42.63
C SER A 44 7.63 -7.89 43.15
N THR A 45 8.76 -7.83 42.44
CA THR A 45 10.06 -7.39 43.00
C THR A 45 10.82 -6.36 42.16
N GLU A 46 10.20 -5.74 41.15
CA GLU A 46 10.89 -4.79 40.24
C GLU A 46 12.09 -5.41 39.49
N ALA A 47 12.21 -6.74 39.47
CA ALA A 47 13.24 -7.40 38.68
C ALA A 47 12.89 -7.23 37.19
N PRO A 48 13.88 -6.92 36.32
CA PRO A 48 13.64 -6.89 34.88
C PRO A 48 13.04 -8.23 34.45
N PRO A 49 11.94 -8.23 33.69
CA PRO A 49 11.42 -9.46 33.13
C PRO A 49 12.50 -10.10 32.24
N ASP A 50 12.41 -11.41 32.02
CA ASP A 50 13.28 -12.08 31.06
C ASP A 50 13.26 -11.35 29.71
N ASN A 51 14.39 -11.26 29.01
CA ASN A 51 14.49 -10.54 27.73
C ASN A 51 13.52 -11.05 26.64
N SER A 52 12.93 -12.23 26.83
CA SER A 52 11.89 -12.79 25.97
C SER A 52 10.46 -12.28 26.28
N ALA A 53 10.24 -11.54 27.36
CA ALA A 53 8.93 -11.01 27.73
C ALA A 53 8.52 -9.81 26.85
N MET A 54 7.42 -9.95 26.13
CA MET A 54 6.85 -8.86 25.31
C MET A 54 5.84 -7.98 26.08
N LEU A 55 5.36 -8.45 27.23
CA LEU A 55 4.48 -7.72 28.15
C LEU A 55 4.91 -8.05 29.59
N ASP A 56 5.27 -7.01 30.35
CA ASP A 56 5.58 -7.10 31.77
C ASP A 56 4.51 -6.39 32.59
N VAL A 57 3.92 -7.10 33.54
CA VAL A 57 2.97 -6.55 34.51
C VAL A 57 3.64 -6.58 35.87
N SER A 58 4.31 -5.48 36.22
CA SER A 58 4.94 -5.30 37.53
C SER A 58 3.96 -4.73 38.54
N SER A 59 3.87 -5.36 39.71
CA SER A 59 3.08 -4.85 40.84
C SER A 59 3.99 -4.67 42.08
N PRO A 60 4.82 -3.61 42.13
CA PRO A 60 5.75 -3.42 43.23
C PRO A 60 5.00 -3.25 44.56
N SER A 61 5.49 -3.91 45.62
CA SER A 61 4.89 -3.85 46.96
C SER A 61 5.08 -2.50 47.67
N SER A 62 5.84 -1.56 47.09
CA SER A 62 6.19 -0.29 47.70
C SER A 62 5.97 0.88 46.75
N GLY A 63 4.82 1.55 46.88
CA GLY A 63 4.71 2.96 46.49
C GLY A 63 5.54 3.86 47.42
N PRO A 64 5.66 5.17 47.14
CA PRO A 64 6.36 6.10 48.02
C PRO A 64 5.72 6.05 49.41
N SER A 65 6.52 5.65 50.41
CA SER A 65 6.21 5.62 51.85
C SER A 65 4.95 4.83 52.29
N GLY A 66 5.13 3.54 52.63
CA GLY A 66 4.55 2.97 53.85
C GLY A 66 3.09 2.51 53.87
N SER A 67 2.32 2.54 52.77
CA SER A 67 0.96 1.97 52.76
C SER A 67 0.92 0.58 52.13
N ALA A 68 0.77 -0.45 52.98
CA ALA A 68 0.42 -1.80 52.54
C ALA A 68 -0.99 -1.78 51.93
N GLY A 69 -1.12 -1.80 50.59
CA GLY A 69 -2.47 -1.85 50.01
C GLY A 69 -2.65 -1.87 48.49
N SER A 70 -1.67 -1.48 47.67
CA SER A 70 -1.94 -1.26 46.23
C SER A 70 -1.33 -2.34 45.34
N ARG A 71 -1.91 -3.55 45.33
CA ARG A 71 -1.64 -4.51 44.25
C ARG A 71 -2.28 -3.96 42.96
N GLN A 72 -1.52 -3.21 42.18
CA GLN A 72 -1.94 -2.72 40.86
C GLN A 72 -1.47 -3.71 39.79
N GLY A 73 -2.39 -4.16 38.94
CA GLY A 73 -2.13 -5.09 37.85
C GLY A 73 -3.29 -5.07 36.85
N ILE A 74 -3.18 -5.84 35.77
CA ILE A 74 -4.28 -6.03 34.83
C ILE A 74 -5.29 -6.98 35.47
N LEU A 75 -6.51 -6.50 35.74
CA LEU A 75 -7.60 -7.35 36.19
C LEU A 75 -8.21 -8.06 34.98
N ILE A 76 -7.75 -9.27 34.71
CA ILE A 76 -8.38 -10.16 33.73
C ILE A 76 -9.71 -10.65 34.34
N PRO A 77 -10.84 -10.60 33.60
CA PRO A 77 -12.12 -11.09 34.10
C PRO A 77 -12.00 -12.52 34.65
N ARG A 78 -12.46 -12.71 35.89
CA ARG A 78 -12.57 -14.03 36.51
C ARG A 78 -13.95 -14.60 36.24
N ILE A 79 -13.99 -15.80 35.68
CA ILE A 79 -15.23 -16.44 35.23
C ILE A 79 -15.20 -17.91 35.64
N SER A 80 -16.33 -18.46 36.07
CA SER A 80 -16.46 -19.88 36.39
C SER A 80 -16.96 -20.65 35.17
N LEU A 81 -16.05 -21.04 34.28
CA LEU A 81 -16.42 -21.76 33.06
C LEU A 81 -16.94 -23.16 33.40
N SER A 82 -18.05 -23.55 32.79
CA SER A 82 -18.65 -24.88 32.92
C SER A 82 -18.04 -25.93 31.98
N SER A 83 -17.44 -25.49 30.87
CA SER A 83 -16.75 -26.34 29.90
C SER A 83 -15.83 -25.51 29.00
N ILE A 84 -14.99 -26.17 28.20
CA ILE A 84 -14.19 -25.50 27.17
C ILE A 84 -15.03 -24.87 26.06
N THR A 85 -16.32 -25.16 25.96
CA THR A 85 -17.24 -24.53 24.98
C THR A 85 -18.25 -23.61 25.64
N ASP A 86 -18.04 -23.27 26.92
CA ASP A 86 -18.97 -22.44 27.67
C ASP A 86 -18.97 -21.00 27.16
N VAL A 87 -20.04 -20.62 26.48
CA VAL A 87 -20.28 -19.25 26.00
C VAL A 87 -21.31 -18.51 26.86
N SER A 88 -21.79 -19.12 27.95
CA SER A 88 -22.78 -18.51 28.82
C SER A 88 -22.18 -17.30 29.55
N GLY A 89 -22.89 -16.18 29.53
CA GLY A 89 -22.41 -14.92 30.12
C GLY A 89 -21.51 -14.08 29.22
N PHE A 90 -21.34 -14.44 27.94
CA PHE A 90 -20.63 -13.62 26.96
C PHE A 90 -21.56 -13.15 25.84
N ASN A 91 -21.28 -11.97 25.28
CA ASN A 91 -21.91 -11.51 24.05
C ASN A 91 -21.41 -12.35 22.86
N THR A 92 -22.32 -12.86 22.04
CA THR A 92 -21.97 -13.65 20.83
C THR A 92 -21.99 -12.76 19.58
N PRO A 93 -20.99 -12.87 18.69
CA PRO A 93 -19.84 -13.77 18.76
C PRO A 93 -18.80 -13.30 19.80
N ILE A 94 -18.23 -14.25 20.54
CA ILE A 94 -17.11 -13.97 21.45
C ILE A 94 -15.92 -13.54 20.60
N ALA A 95 -15.27 -12.43 20.98
CA ALA A 95 -14.08 -11.95 20.31
C ALA A 95 -12.98 -13.02 20.31
N THR A 96 -12.44 -13.31 19.13
CA THR A 96 -11.25 -14.17 18.99
C THR A 96 -10.12 -13.62 19.85
N SER A 97 -9.44 -14.50 20.56
CA SER A 97 -8.35 -14.17 21.49
C SER A 97 -8.76 -13.41 22.75
N LEU A 98 -10.06 -13.36 23.11
CA LEU A 98 -10.50 -12.89 24.43
C LEU A 98 -9.85 -13.75 25.52
N ILE A 99 -9.16 -13.11 26.48
CA ILE A 99 -8.50 -13.77 27.61
C ILE A 99 -9.35 -13.63 28.87
N VAL A 100 -9.53 -14.74 29.59
CA VAL A 100 -10.21 -14.81 30.89
C VAL A 100 -9.39 -15.64 31.87
N TYR A 101 -9.62 -15.46 33.17
CA TYR A 101 -9.13 -16.38 34.19
C TYR A 101 -10.28 -17.28 34.65
N ASN A 102 -10.19 -18.57 34.34
CA ASN A 102 -11.12 -19.56 34.87
C ASN A 102 -10.80 -19.84 36.35
N ASP A 103 -11.79 -19.72 37.23
CA ASP A 103 -11.59 -19.93 38.67
C ASP A 103 -11.62 -21.40 39.11
N GLY A 104 -12.07 -22.31 38.23
CA GLY A 104 -12.16 -23.74 38.52
C GLY A 104 -13.31 -24.14 39.46
N LEU A 105 -14.26 -23.24 39.73
CA LEU A 105 -15.36 -23.47 40.67
C LEU A 105 -16.63 -24.05 40.01
N SER A 106 -16.66 -24.15 38.68
CA SER A 106 -17.76 -24.71 37.88
C SER A 106 -17.32 -26.02 37.20
N GLY A 107 -17.95 -26.41 36.08
CA GLY A 107 -17.69 -27.66 35.38
C GLY A 107 -16.29 -27.78 34.74
N LEU A 108 -15.64 -26.68 34.36
CA LEU A 108 -14.24 -26.68 33.93
C LEU A 108 -13.34 -26.51 35.16
N SER A 109 -12.95 -27.62 35.78
CA SER A 109 -12.23 -27.63 37.07
C SER A 109 -10.79 -27.13 37.02
N THR A 110 -10.19 -27.05 35.83
CA THR A 110 -8.81 -26.56 35.68
C THR A 110 -8.80 -25.03 35.72
N ALA A 111 -8.50 -24.47 36.89
CA ALA A 111 -8.29 -23.04 37.05
C ALA A 111 -7.03 -22.58 36.30
N GLY A 112 -7.09 -21.38 35.72
CA GLY A 112 -5.98 -20.83 34.96
C GLY A 112 -6.43 -19.85 33.89
N PHE A 113 -5.48 -19.36 33.10
CA PHE A 113 -5.79 -18.44 32.00
C PHE A 113 -6.28 -19.23 30.78
N TYR A 114 -7.34 -18.74 30.15
CA TYR A 114 -7.88 -19.29 28.91
C TYR A 114 -8.03 -18.19 27.87
N TYR A 115 -7.91 -18.55 26.59
CA TYR A 115 -8.29 -17.67 25.48
C TYR A 115 -9.33 -18.30 24.56
N TRP A 116 -10.22 -17.49 23.98
CA TRP A 116 -11.21 -17.97 23.00
C TRP A 116 -10.59 -18.13 21.62
N ASN A 117 -10.59 -19.35 21.06
CA ASN A 117 -9.94 -19.64 19.78
C ASN A 117 -10.86 -19.61 18.55
N ILE A 118 -12.05 -19.01 18.66
CA ILE A 118 -13.24 -19.05 17.77
C ILE A 118 -14.26 -20.15 18.05
N SER A 119 -13.86 -21.24 18.71
CA SER A 119 -14.72 -22.42 18.92
C SER A 119 -14.73 -22.95 20.35
N GLN A 120 -13.64 -22.72 21.09
CA GLN A 120 -13.45 -23.22 22.44
C GLN A 120 -12.43 -22.35 23.20
N TRP A 121 -12.50 -22.41 24.53
CA TRP A 121 -11.52 -21.93 25.47
C TRP A 121 -10.29 -22.83 25.48
N VAL A 122 -9.13 -22.24 25.23
CA VAL A 122 -7.84 -22.93 25.24
C VAL A 122 -7.05 -22.52 26.47
N HIS A 123 -6.62 -23.50 27.27
CA HIS A 123 -5.86 -23.26 28.50
C HIS A 123 -4.42 -22.81 28.19
N ILE A 124 -3.98 -21.73 28.82
CA ILE A 124 -2.63 -21.17 28.71
C ILE A 124 -1.79 -21.75 29.86
N GLY A 125 -1.13 -22.87 29.59
CA GLY A 125 -0.10 -23.44 30.45
C GLY A 125 -0.33 -24.92 30.80
N THR A 126 0.62 -25.76 30.42
CA THR A 126 1.02 -26.90 31.27
C THR A 126 2.35 -26.52 31.90
N LYS A 127 2.52 -26.84 33.18
CA LYS A 127 3.78 -26.68 33.91
C LYS A 127 4.90 -27.37 33.12
N GLY A 128 5.94 -26.65 32.71
CA GLY A 128 7.16 -27.28 32.18
C GLY A 128 7.76 -28.27 33.20
N PRO A 129 8.51 -29.29 32.76
CA PRO A 129 9.00 -30.35 33.66
C PRO A 129 9.74 -29.76 34.88
N THR A 130 9.48 -30.31 36.07
CA THR A 130 10.19 -29.93 37.30
C THR A 130 11.65 -30.35 37.14
N GLY A 131 12.60 -29.41 37.26
CA GLY A 131 14.04 -29.70 37.18
C GLY A 131 14.46 -30.77 38.20
N ALA A 132 15.49 -31.55 37.88
CA ALA A 132 15.94 -32.68 38.68
C ALA A 132 16.17 -32.30 40.16
N THR A 133 15.66 -33.12 41.08
CA THR A 133 15.88 -33.00 42.52
C THR A 133 17.39 -33.06 42.81
N GLY A 134 17.94 -32.00 43.41
CA GLY A 134 19.35 -31.96 43.81
C GLY A 134 19.68 -33.06 44.82
N ASN A 135 20.93 -33.55 44.77
CA ASN A 135 21.41 -34.68 45.56
C ASN A 135 21.04 -34.56 47.04
N THR A 136 20.44 -35.61 47.60
CA THR A 136 20.14 -35.75 49.02
C THR A 136 21.42 -35.67 49.84
N GLY A 137 21.48 -34.72 50.79
CA GLY A 137 22.59 -34.62 51.75
C GLY A 137 22.70 -35.89 52.60
N VAL A 138 23.93 -36.24 52.98
CA VAL A 138 24.25 -37.48 53.71
C VAL A 138 23.39 -37.64 54.97
N THR A 139 22.76 -38.81 55.10
CA THR A 139 21.96 -39.25 56.25
C THR A 139 22.85 -39.38 57.49
N GLY A 140 22.52 -38.68 58.57
CA GLY A 140 23.16 -38.86 59.87
C GLY A 140 22.76 -40.18 60.54
N ASN A 141 23.68 -40.78 61.29
CA ASN A 141 23.58 -42.15 61.81
C ASN A 141 22.35 -42.40 62.70
N THR A 142 21.70 -43.55 62.50
CA THR A 142 20.53 -44.07 63.23
C THR A 142 20.88 -44.50 64.67
N GLY A 143 20.11 -44.05 65.67
CA GLY A 143 20.14 -44.57 67.04
C GLY A 143 19.31 -45.85 67.19
N ALA A 144 19.76 -46.78 68.03
CA ALA A 144 19.20 -48.13 68.19
C ALA A 144 17.76 -48.18 68.75
N ALA A 145 16.99 -49.18 68.32
CA ALA A 145 15.57 -49.39 68.69
C ALA A 145 15.39 -50.04 70.07
N SER A 146 14.25 -49.77 70.74
CA SER A 146 13.81 -50.47 71.95
C SER A 146 12.48 -51.20 71.72
N THR A 147 12.35 -52.41 72.27
CA THR A 147 11.20 -53.32 72.16
C THR A 147 10.63 -53.63 73.56
N ALA A 148 9.51 -53.03 73.96
CA ALA A 148 8.57 -53.59 74.96
C ALA A 148 7.35 -52.68 75.23
N VAL A 149 6.21 -53.31 75.53
CA VAL A 149 4.84 -52.77 75.72
C VAL A 149 4.55 -52.50 77.21
N GLY A 150 3.73 -51.49 77.57
CA GLY A 150 3.17 -51.35 78.93
C GLY A 150 2.01 -50.33 79.11
N PRO A 151 1.18 -50.44 80.17
CA PRO A 151 -0.25 -50.07 80.21
C PRO A 151 -0.67 -48.97 81.25
N THR A 152 -1.99 -48.70 81.29
CA THR A 152 -2.83 -47.71 82.02
C THR A 152 -2.74 -47.66 83.57
N GLY A 153 -2.90 -46.48 84.22
CA GLY A 153 -3.31 -46.33 85.65
C GLY A 153 -2.94 -45.01 86.38
N PRO A 154 -3.54 -44.64 87.55
CA PRO A 154 -3.92 -43.24 87.92
C PRO A 154 -3.25 -42.55 89.16
N THR A 155 -3.52 -41.24 89.31
CA THR A 155 -3.47 -40.28 90.47
C THR A 155 -2.19 -40.02 91.32
N SER A 156 -1.96 -38.71 91.57
CA SER A 156 -1.32 -38.03 92.74
C SER A 156 0.10 -37.39 92.64
N ASN A 157 0.18 -36.18 93.25
CA ASN A 157 1.26 -35.32 93.82
C ASN A 157 2.73 -35.24 93.28
N GLU A 158 3.12 -34.00 92.92
CA GLU A 158 4.46 -33.35 92.88
C GLU A 158 5.57 -33.75 91.84
N ALA A 159 5.74 -32.82 90.88
CA ALA A 159 6.90 -32.28 90.11
C ALA A 159 8.17 -33.08 89.67
N GLY A 160 8.25 -33.34 88.34
CA GLY A 160 9.38 -33.07 87.39
C GLY A 160 10.60 -34.01 87.35
N PRO A 161 11.18 -34.41 86.18
CA PRO A 161 11.35 -33.66 84.93
C PRO A 161 10.86 -34.35 83.61
N THR A 162 10.83 -33.52 82.56
CA THR A 162 10.49 -33.70 81.12
C THR A 162 10.52 -35.12 80.53
N GLY A 163 9.35 -35.58 80.05
CA GLY A 163 9.12 -36.87 79.38
C GLY A 163 9.25 -36.86 77.85
N PRO A 164 9.25 -38.05 77.22
CA PRO A 164 9.23 -38.22 75.77
C PRO A 164 7.87 -37.88 75.14
N THR A 165 7.93 -37.54 73.86
CA THR A 165 6.87 -37.01 72.98
C THR A 165 5.59 -37.86 72.98
N GLY A 166 4.49 -37.29 73.48
CA GLY A 166 3.14 -37.83 73.38
C GLY A 166 2.42 -37.44 72.08
N LEU A 167 1.45 -38.27 71.68
CA LEU A 167 0.64 -38.14 70.47
C LEU A 167 -0.03 -36.76 70.34
N THR A 168 -0.03 -36.23 69.12
CA THR A 168 -0.76 -35.02 68.70
C THR A 168 -2.22 -35.10 69.15
N GLY A 169 -2.65 -34.13 69.97
CA GLY A 169 -4.04 -34.01 70.39
C GLY A 169 -5.00 -33.70 69.23
N PRO A 170 -6.31 -33.91 69.38
CA PRO A 170 -7.27 -33.68 68.32
C PRO A 170 -7.31 -32.21 67.89
N THR A 171 -7.37 -31.98 66.58
CA THR A 171 -7.61 -30.68 65.96
C THR A 171 -8.86 -30.03 66.58
N GLY A 172 -8.72 -28.81 67.11
CA GLY A 172 -9.86 -28.03 67.61
C GLY A 172 -10.92 -27.81 66.53
N ALA A 173 -12.20 -27.77 66.93
CA ALA A 173 -13.33 -27.61 66.02
C ALA A 173 -13.19 -26.35 65.15
N ALA A 174 -13.60 -26.45 63.87
CA ALA A 174 -13.62 -25.33 62.94
C ALA A 174 -14.56 -24.21 63.44
N SER A 175 -14.09 -22.95 63.37
CA SER A 175 -14.93 -21.78 63.62
C SER A 175 -16.06 -21.71 62.59
N THR A 176 -17.30 -21.56 63.06
CA THR A 176 -18.49 -21.32 62.22
C THR A 176 -18.82 -19.85 62.06
N LEU A 177 -18.00 -18.94 62.60
CA LEU A 177 -18.18 -17.49 62.43
C LEU A 177 -17.45 -17.01 61.19
N ALA A 178 -18.21 -16.61 60.17
CA ALA A 178 -17.72 -15.80 59.08
C ALA A 178 -17.11 -14.51 59.65
N GLY A 179 -15.86 -14.21 59.32
CA GLY A 179 -15.24 -12.93 59.66
C GLY A 179 -16.01 -11.77 59.04
N PRO A 180 -15.99 -10.56 59.64
CA PRO A 180 -16.75 -9.42 59.14
C PRO A 180 -16.35 -9.13 57.69
N THR A 181 -17.33 -9.21 56.79
CA THR A 181 -17.20 -8.77 55.40
C THR A 181 -16.76 -7.30 55.41
N GLY A 182 -15.57 -7.01 54.87
CA GLY A 182 -15.09 -5.64 54.73
C GLY A 182 -16.09 -4.80 53.94
N ALA A 183 -16.20 -3.51 54.28
CA ALA A 183 -17.12 -2.59 53.61
C ALA A 183 -17.00 -2.69 52.09
N ALA A 184 -18.13 -2.87 51.40
CA ALA A 184 -18.18 -2.82 49.95
C ALA A 184 -17.55 -1.49 49.49
N GLY A 185 -16.52 -1.57 48.66
CA GLY A 185 -15.90 -0.38 48.07
C GLY A 185 -16.96 0.46 47.38
N THR A 186 -16.85 1.78 47.50
CA THR A 186 -17.72 2.74 46.82
C THR A 186 -17.87 2.35 45.35
N VAL A 187 -19.13 2.22 44.90
CA VAL A 187 -19.53 2.03 43.51
C VAL A 187 -18.68 2.94 42.62
N GLY A 188 -17.88 2.35 41.73
CA GLY A 188 -17.13 3.10 40.74
C GLY A 188 -18.10 3.94 39.92
N LEU A 189 -17.75 5.20 39.70
CA LEU A 189 -18.51 6.10 38.83
C LEU A 189 -18.86 5.37 37.53
N SER A 190 -20.13 5.49 37.13
CA SER A 190 -20.64 4.99 35.86
C SER A 190 -19.78 5.51 34.71
N GLY A 191 -19.22 4.62 33.89
CA GLY A 191 -18.90 4.98 32.51
C GLY A 191 -20.15 5.58 31.88
N ASN A 192 -20.00 6.64 31.08
CA ASN A 192 -21.16 7.32 30.53
C ASN A 192 -21.86 6.43 29.47
N SER A 193 -21.17 5.41 28.94
CA SER A 193 -21.70 4.38 28.04
C SER A 193 -20.91 3.06 28.13
N GLU A 194 -21.52 1.96 27.68
CA GLU A 194 -20.84 0.67 27.50
C GLU A 194 -19.70 0.81 26.47
N GLY A 195 -18.50 0.32 26.79
CA GLY A 195 -17.32 0.38 25.92
C GLY A 195 -16.36 1.55 26.16
N ASP A 196 -16.67 2.47 27.07
CA ASP A 196 -15.75 3.54 27.46
C ASP A 196 -14.48 2.98 28.12
N MET A 197 -13.31 3.47 27.69
CA MET A 197 -12.04 3.16 28.34
C MET A 197 -11.74 4.21 29.41
N LEU A 198 -11.62 3.79 30.67
CA LEU A 198 -11.31 4.67 31.80
C LEU A 198 -9.85 4.50 32.23
N TYR A 199 -9.19 5.63 32.52
CA TYR A 199 -7.84 5.72 33.03
C TYR A 199 -7.80 6.38 34.40
N TRP A 200 -7.14 5.76 35.37
CA TRP A 200 -6.93 6.34 36.70
C TRP A 200 -5.66 7.18 36.73
N ASN A 201 -5.80 8.50 36.93
CA ASN A 201 -4.67 9.44 36.91
C ASN A 201 -3.94 9.59 38.26
N GLY A 202 -4.33 8.82 39.29
CA GLY A 202 -3.80 8.93 40.65
C GLY A 202 -4.69 9.70 41.62
N SER A 203 -5.69 10.46 41.14
CA SER A 203 -6.64 11.20 41.97
C SER A 203 -8.10 11.08 41.52
N SER A 204 -8.35 10.81 40.23
CA SER A 204 -9.68 10.59 39.66
C SER A 204 -9.64 9.64 38.46
N TRP A 205 -10.78 8.99 38.18
CA TRP A 205 -11.01 8.29 36.93
C TRP A 205 -11.24 9.34 35.83
N SER A 206 -10.54 9.19 34.71
CA SER A 206 -10.64 10.02 33.51
C SER A 206 -10.99 9.15 32.32
N ILE A 207 -11.87 9.61 31.43
CA ILE A 207 -12.18 8.89 30.18
C ILE A 207 -10.99 9.04 29.23
N VAL A 208 -10.50 7.92 28.69
CA VAL A 208 -9.62 7.93 27.52
C VAL A 208 -10.51 8.06 26.29
N ALA A 209 -10.33 9.13 25.52
CA ALA A 209 -11.08 9.35 24.29
C ALA A 209 -10.93 8.14 23.34
N ILE A 210 -11.94 7.88 22.52
CA ILE A 210 -11.87 6.83 21.49
C ILE A 210 -10.83 7.25 20.43
N GLY A 211 -9.89 6.36 20.12
CA GLY A 211 -8.88 6.58 19.07
C GLY A 211 -9.47 6.44 17.67
N GLN A 212 -8.82 7.06 16.68
CA GLN A 212 -9.19 6.91 15.28
C GLN A 212 -8.41 5.78 14.60
N VAL A 213 -8.96 5.26 13.49
CA VAL A 213 -8.29 4.24 12.68
C VAL A 213 -6.91 4.72 12.23
N GLY A 214 -5.86 3.95 12.50
CA GLY A 214 -4.46 4.31 12.22
C GLY A 214 -3.70 4.86 13.44
N GLN A 215 -4.40 5.21 14.52
CA GLN A 215 -3.77 5.56 15.79
C GLN A 215 -3.52 4.33 16.66
N PHE A 216 -2.48 4.41 17.47
CA PHE A 216 -2.14 3.46 18.51
C PHE A 216 -2.04 4.18 19.86
N LEU A 217 -2.59 3.55 20.89
CA LEU A 217 -2.57 4.08 22.25
C LEU A 217 -1.16 3.94 22.82
N ASN A 218 -0.52 5.07 23.10
CA ASN A 218 0.78 5.15 23.72
C ASN A 218 0.63 5.36 25.23
N LEU A 219 1.27 4.48 25.99
CA LEU A 219 1.39 4.58 27.43
C LEU A 219 2.75 5.21 27.73
N SER A 220 2.80 6.54 27.77
CA SER A 220 4.04 7.27 28.07
C SER A 220 4.42 7.16 29.55
N VAL A 221 5.67 7.48 29.90
CA VAL A 221 6.18 7.57 31.29
C VAL A 221 5.39 8.54 32.18
N SER A 222 4.65 9.49 31.59
CA SER A 222 3.70 10.38 32.27
C SER A 222 2.47 9.65 32.81
N LYS A 223 2.33 8.36 32.51
CA LYS A 223 1.26 7.42 32.87
C LYS A 223 -0.11 7.72 32.26
N ILE A 224 -0.35 8.89 31.65
CA ILE A 224 -1.59 9.22 30.94
C ILE A 224 -1.59 8.57 29.53
N PRO A 225 -2.58 7.73 29.18
CA PRO A 225 -2.72 7.17 27.85
C PRO A 225 -3.01 8.26 26.82
N THR A 226 -2.22 8.31 25.76
CA THR A 226 -2.41 9.25 24.64
C THR A 226 -2.45 8.49 23.32
N TRP A 227 -3.29 8.92 22.39
CA TRP A 227 -3.23 8.37 21.03
C TRP A 227 -2.05 8.97 20.27
N SER A 228 -1.33 8.13 19.55
CA SER A 228 -0.23 8.53 18.67
C SER A 228 -0.34 7.77 17.34
N GLY A 229 0.39 8.21 16.32
CA GLY A 229 0.18 7.76 14.94
C GLY A 229 -0.67 8.75 14.15
N ALA A 230 -0.84 8.47 12.86
CA ALA A 230 -1.57 9.32 11.94
C ALA A 230 -2.84 8.63 11.46
N THR A 231 -3.87 9.43 11.17
CA THR A 231 -5.05 9.02 10.43
C THR A 231 -4.92 9.45 8.98
N TYR A 232 -5.81 9.01 8.09
CA TYR A 232 -5.82 9.48 6.71
C TYR A 232 -5.98 11.00 6.65
N PRO A 233 -5.34 11.68 5.69
CA PRO A 233 -5.58 13.10 5.47
C PRO A 233 -7.06 13.39 5.16
N THR A 234 -7.47 14.63 5.36
CA THR A 234 -8.79 15.13 4.91
C THR A 234 -8.58 16.18 3.85
N LEU A 235 -9.31 16.08 2.73
CA LEU A 235 -9.22 17.04 1.63
C LEU A 235 -10.53 17.16 0.84
N THR A 236 -10.66 18.28 0.13
CA THR A 236 -11.73 18.52 -0.85
C THR A 236 -11.13 18.66 -2.25
N THR A 237 -11.90 18.28 -3.26
CA THR A 237 -11.58 18.51 -4.67
C THR A 237 -12.23 19.81 -5.12
N ASN A 238 -11.49 20.63 -5.86
CA ASN A 238 -12.01 21.85 -6.46
C ASN A 238 -12.59 21.55 -7.85
N ALA A 239 -13.71 22.19 -8.19
CA ALA A 239 -14.30 22.10 -9.53
C ALA A 239 -13.27 22.49 -10.61
N ALA A 240 -13.33 21.79 -11.74
CA ALA A 240 -12.47 22.08 -12.87
C ALA A 240 -12.81 23.46 -13.48
N ASN A 241 -11.78 24.17 -13.95
CA ASN A 241 -11.86 25.47 -14.60
C ASN A 241 -10.80 25.59 -15.70
N SER A 242 -10.79 26.71 -16.44
CA SER A 242 -9.87 26.92 -17.57
C SER A 242 -9.84 25.73 -18.54
N ILE A 243 -11.03 25.16 -18.81
CA ILE A 243 -11.19 23.95 -19.61
C ILE A 243 -11.05 24.31 -21.08
N THR A 244 -10.17 23.60 -21.78
CA THR A 244 -10.00 23.65 -23.24
C THR A 244 -10.35 22.28 -23.83
N GLY A 245 -10.08 22.08 -25.12
CA GLY A 245 -10.19 20.74 -25.71
C GLY A 245 -9.13 19.76 -25.19
N GLY A 246 -7.94 20.23 -24.81
CA GLY A 246 -6.81 19.37 -24.46
C GLY A 246 -6.29 19.52 -23.03
N THR A 247 -6.82 20.49 -22.28
CA THR A 247 -6.35 20.85 -20.94
C THR A 247 -7.48 21.28 -20.02
N ALA A 248 -7.24 21.21 -18.72
CA ALA A 248 -8.08 21.80 -17.69
C ALA A 248 -7.22 22.17 -16.47
N ALA A 249 -7.74 22.99 -15.58
CA ALA A 249 -7.19 23.21 -14.25
C ALA A 249 -8.17 22.71 -13.18
N SER A 250 -7.65 22.13 -12.11
CA SER A 250 -8.42 21.74 -10.93
C SER A 250 -7.51 21.90 -9.71
N GLY A 251 -7.67 21.08 -8.68
CA GLY A 251 -6.86 21.07 -7.49
C GLY A 251 -7.65 20.59 -6.29
N GLY A 252 -7.21 21.00 -5.12
CA GLY A 252 -7.88 20.67 -3.89
C GLY A 252 -7.38 21.48 -2.72
N ASN A 253 -7.95 21.19 -1.55
CA ASN A 253 -7.49 21.72 -0.28
C ASN A 253 -7.33 20.58 0.71
N VAL A 254 -6.11 20.31 1.15
CA VAL A 254 -5.85 19.37 2.24
C VAL A 254 -6.10 20.11 3.55
N THR A 255 -7.27 19.88 4.16
CA THR A 255 -7.73 20.58 5.38
C THR A 255 -7.13 20.00 6.66
N SER A 256 -6.68 18.74 6.63
CA SER A 256 -5.98 18.10 7.74
C SER A 256 -5.00 17.06 7.21
N ASP A 257 -3.83 16.96 7.84
CA ASP A 257 -2.84 15.91 7.58
C ASP A 257 -3.10 14.64 8.40
N GLY A 258 -4.13 14.63 9.23
CA GLY A 258 -4.44 13.49 10.10
C GLY A 258 -3.38 13.23 11.17
N GLY A 259 -2.53 14.21 11.49
CA GLY A 259 -1.43 14.05 12.46
C GLY A 259 -0.19 13.35 11.88
N GLY A 260 -0.15 13.09 10.57
CA GLY A 260 1.03 12.62 9.87
C GLY A 260 1.32 13.46 8.64
N THR A 261 2.57 13.85 8.43
CA THR A 261 2.94 14.72 7.29
C THR A 261 2.45 14.16 5.96
N VAL A 262 1.67 14.97 5.22
CA VAL A 262 1.29 14.67 3.84
C VAL A 262 2.53 14.70 2.96
N THR A 263 2.92 13.57 2.39
CA THR A 263 4.14 13.38 1.60
C THR A 263 3.95 13.70 0.13
N VAL A 264 2.73 13.51 -0.39
CA VAL A 264 2.35 13.86 -1.76
C VAL A 264 0.88 14.25 -1.82
N ARG A 265 0.56 15.22 -2.68
CA ARG A 265 -0.80 15.61 -3.05
C ARG A 265 -0.90 15.93 -4.54
N GLY A 266 -2.10 15.86 -5.09
CA GLY A 266 -2.40 16.24 -6.47
C GLY A 266 -3.84 15.91 -6.82
N VAL A 267 -4.15 15.81 -8.10
CA VAL A 267 -5.42 15.26 -8.59
C VAL A 267 -5.19 13.98 -9.38
N CYS A 268 -6.15 13.06 -9.34
CA CYS A 268 -6.28 11.94 -10.25
C CYS A 268 -7.50 12.14 -11.15
N TRP A 269 -7.42 11.71 -12.41
CA TRP A 269 -8.53 11.82 -13.37
C TRP A 269 -8.62 10.65 -14.34
N SER A 270 -9.84 10.39 -14.79
CA SER A 270 -10.18 9.32 -15.74
C SER A 270 -11.50 9.63 -16.44
N THR A 271 -11.80 8.94 -17.54
CA THR A 271 -13.15 8.92 -18.14
C THR A 271 -14.09 7.99 -17.37
N SER A 272 -13.54 7.12 -16.52
CA SER A 272 -14.30 6.29 -15.58
C SER A 272 -14.48 7.00 -14.24
N SER A 273 -15.60 6.73 -13.58
CA SER A 273 -15.88 7.29 -12.25
C SER A 273 -14.94 6.72 -11.18
N ASN A 274 -14.78 7.48 -10.11
CA ASN A 274 -13.92 7.22 -8.96
C ASN A 274 -12.44 7.02 -9.33
N PRO A 275 -11.81 7.96 -10.06
CA PRO A 275 -10.40 7.84 -10.39
C PRO A 275 -9.55 7.73 -9.12
N THR A 276 -8.43 7.02 -9.25
CA THR A 276 -7.48 6.75 -8.18
C THR A 276 -6.06 7.11 -8.63
N THR A 277 -5.08 6.95 -7.74
CA THR A 277 -3.66 7.14 -8.09
C THR A 277 -3.11 6.12 -9.08
N ALA A 278 -3.87 5.09 -9.45
CA ALA A 278 -3.53 4.17 -10.53
C ALA A 278 -3.92 4.68 -11.93
N ASP A 279 -4.73 5.75 -12.01
CA ASP A 279 -5.12 6.42 -13.24
C ASP A 279 -4.10 7.54 -13.60
N ASN A 280 -4.54 8.55 -14.36
CA ASN A 280 -3.73 9.73 -14.61
C ASN A 280 -3.66 10.60 -13.35
N ILE A 281 -2.47 11.12 -13.03
CA ILE A 281 -2.25 11.94 -11.85
C ILE A 281 -1.39 13.17 -12.12
N THR A 282 -1.54 14.19 -11.27
CA THR A 282 -0.54 15.24 -11.07
C THR A 282 0.22 15.01 -9.77
N THR A 283 1.31 15.74 -9.56
CA THR A 283 2.06 15.77 -8.30
C THR A 283 2.35 17.23 -7.97
N ASP A 284 1.59 17.79 -7.03
CA ASP A 284 1.51 19.24 -6.76
C ASP A 284 2.05 19.58 -5.35
N GLY A 285 3.07 18.82 -4.93
CA GLY A 285 3.82 19.03 -3.69
C GLY A 285 3.34 18.19 -2.52
N ASN A 286 3.53 18.73 -1.32
CA ASN A 286 3.31 18.06 -0.03
C ASN A 286 2.66 19.01 0.99
N GLY A 287 2.36 18.51 2.18
CA GLY A 287 1.77 19.29 3.27
C GLY A 287 0.28 19.66 3.08
N THR A 288 -0.24 20.43 4.02
CA THR A 288 -1.64 20.90 4.05
C THR A 288 -1.86 22.17 3.22
N GLY A 289 -3.12 22.56 3.04
CA GLY A 289 -3.52 23.77 2.32
C GLY A 289 -3.96 23.53 0.88
N THR A 290 -4.21 24.63 0.17
CA THR A 290 -4.69 24.62 -1.21
C THR A 290 -3.58 24.34 -2.20
N PHE A 291 -3.95 23.69 -3.30
CA PHE A 291 -3.08 23.48 -4.45
C PHE A 291 -3.90 23.54 -5.74
N VAL A 292 -3.22 23.85 -6.84
CA VAL A 292 -3.79 23.90 -8.19
C VAL A 292 -3.04 22.90 -9.05
N SER A 293 -3.79 22.16 -9.87
CA SER A 293 -3.26 21.11 -10.74
C SER A 293 -3.52 21.48 -12.20
N SER A 294 -2.49 21.37 -13.04
CA SER A 294 -2.61 21.51 -14.49
C SER A 294 -2.81 20.13 -15.14
N ILE A 295 -4.00 19.91 -15.68
CA ILE A 295 -4.38 18.67 -16.36
C ILE A 295 -4.16 18.86 -17.86
N ASN A 296 -3.35 17.98 -18.46
CA ASN A 296 -2.98 18.04 -19.87
C ASN A 296 -3.24 16.69 -20.56
N GLY A 297 -3.21 16.68 -21.89
CA GLY A 297 -3.37 15.45 -22.68
C GLY A 297 -4.81 14.93 -22.70
N LEU A 298 -5.78 15.81 -22.53
CA LEU A 298 -7.20 15.44 -22.60
C LEU A 298 -7.65 15.30 -24.06
N THR A 299 -8.68 14.49 -24.26
CA THR A 299 -9.39 14.39 -25.54
C THR A 299 -10.50 15.44 -25.57
N ALA A 300 -10.67 16.11 -26.71
CA ALA A 300 -11.74 17.09 -26.92
C ALA A 300 -13.14 16.46 -26.80
N SER A 301 -14.15 17.26 -26.47
CA SER A 301 -15.56 16.82 -26.35
C SER A 301 -15.77 15.58 -25.46
N THR A 302 -14.95 15.41 -24.43
CA THR A 302 -14.92 14.19 -23.60
C THR A 302 -15.21 14.52 -22.13
N ASN A 303 -16.03 13.68 -21.50
CA ASN A 303 -16.34 13.78 -20.08
C ASN A 303 -15.24 13.10 -19.23
N TYR A 304 -14.76 13.81 -18.22
CA TYR A 304 -13.78 13.33 -17.26
C TYR A 304 -14.30 13.49 -15.83
N TYR A 305 -13.87 12.57 -14.97
CA TYR A 305 -14.00 12.63 -13.52
C TYR A 305 -12.65 12.98 -12.92
N VAL A 306 -12.64 13.82 -11.89
CA VAL A 306 -11.42 14.24 -11.18
C VAL A 306 -11.62 14.19 -9.68
N ARG A 307 -10.57 13.78 -8.96
CA ARG A 307 -10.51 13.77 -7.50
C ARG A 307 -9.15 14.28 -7.04
N ALA A 308 -9.13 15.16 -6.06
CA ALA A 308 -7.93 15.45 -5.31
C ALA A 308 -7.50 14.20 -4.52
N TYR A 309 -6.20 13.95 -4.41
CA TYR A 309 -5.64 12.91 -3.54
C TYR A 309 -4.54 13.48 -2.65
N ALA A 310 -4.35 12.87 -1.49
CA ALA A 310 -3.24 13.16 -0.58
C ALA A 310 -2.80 11.89 0.13
N THR A 311 -1.50 11.75 0.34
CA THR A 311 -0.90 10.58 1.00
C THR A 311 -0.11 11.01 2.21
N ASN A 312 -0.27 10.32 3.33
CA ASN A 312 0.62 10.38 4.49
C ASN A 312 1.00 8.95 4.92
N ILE A 313 1.56 8.80 6.13
CA ILE A 313 1.97 7.49 6.65
C ILE A 313 0.79 6.53 6.91
N ALA A 314 -0.44 7.03 7.07
CA ALA A 314 -1.63 6.21 7.20
C ALA A 314 -2.13 5.68 5.84
N GLY A 315 -1.79 6.37 4.74
CA GLY A 315 -2.09 5.97 3.37
C GLY A 315 -2.62 7.11 2.52
N THR A 316 -3.22 6.76 1.38
CA THR A 316 -3.80 7.71 0.43
C THR A 316 -5.30 7.88 0.64
N THR A 317 -5.74 9.13 0.69
CA THR A 317 -7.17 9.50 0.69
C THR A 317 -7.52 10.31 -0.55
N TYR A 318 -8.82 10.46 -0.80
CA TYR A 318 -9.34 11.15 -1.96
C TYR A 318 -10.48 12.09 -1.57
N GLY A 319 -10.54 13.26 -2.20
CA GLY A 319 -11.64 14.21 -2.04
C GLY A 319 -12.95 13.73 -2.70
N ASN A 320 -13.96 14.61 -2.67
CA ASN A 320 -15.20 14.47 -3.45
C ASN A 320 -14.88 14.33 -4.94
N GLN A 321 -15.70 13.60 -5.68
CA GLN A 321 -15.59 13.53 -7.12
C GLN A 321 -16.23 14.75 -7.76
N GLU A 322 -15.50 15.37 -8.67
CA GLU A 322 -16.02 16.36 -9.61
C GLU A 322 -16.03 15.75 -11.03
N SER A 323 -16.85 16.31 -11.91
CA SER A 323 -16.88 15.95 -13.33
C SER A 323 -16.88 17.19 -14.20
N PHE A 324 -16.22 17.11 -15.35
CA PHE A 324 -16.21 18.18 -16.35
C PHE A 324 -16.11 17.61 -17.76
N SER A 325 -16.50 18.41 -18.74
CA SER A 325 -16.41 18.08 -20.17
C SER A 325 -15.40 19.01 -20.83
N THR A 326 -14.47 18.45 -21.58
CA THR A 326 -13.60 19.26 -22.45
C THR A 326 -14.40 19.90 -23.58
N LEU A 327 -13.88 21.01 -24.09
CA LEU A 327 -14.52 21.72 -25.20
C LEU A 327 -14.23 21.01 -26.52
N ALA A 328 -15.11 21.19 -27.50
CA ALA A 328 -14.78 20.87 -28.89
C ALA A 328 -13.64 21.78 -29.37
N VAL A 329 -12.82 21.27 -30.29
CA VAL A 329 -11.76 22.06 -30.93
C VAL A 329 -12.21 22.58 -32.29
N ALA A 330 -11.72 23.75 -32.70
CA ALA A 330 -11.93 24.33 -34.00
C ALA A 330 -10.63 24.33 -34.82
N ILE A 331 -10.77 24.42 -36.15
CA ILE A 331 -9.62 24.56 -37.06
C ILE A 331 -8.84 25.82 -36.68
N GLY A 332 -7.53 25.66 -36.45
CA GLY A 332 -6.62 26.71 -36.01
C GLY A 332 -6.38 26.76 -34.50
N ASP A 333 -7.13 26.03 -33.68
CA ASP A 333 -6.89 25.97 -32.23
C ASP A 333 -5.58 25.25 -31.92
N ASN A 334 -4.89 25.69 -30.85
CA ASN A 334 -3.73 24.97 -30.33
C ASN A 334 -4.22 23.71 -29.61
N TYR A 335 -3.83 22.54 -30.12
CA TYR A 335 -4.28 21.25 -29.58
C TYR A 335 -3.20 20.19 -29.80
N GLN A 336 -2.90 19.45 -28.73
CA GLN A 336 -1.96 18.32 -28.71
C GLN A 336 -0.68 18.54 -29.55
N GLY A 337 0.04 19.62 -29.23
CA GLY A 337 1.37 19.91 -29.77
C GLY A 337 1.42 20.68 -31.09
N GLY A 338 0.28 21.00 -31.71
CA GLY A 338 0.24 21.86 -32.90
C GLY A 338 -1.08 22.61 -33.03
N LYS A 339 -1.47 22.94 -34.27
CA LYS A 339 -2.77 23.52 -34.58
C LYS A 339 -3.67 22.52 -35.28
N VAL A 340 -4.95 22.49 -34.93
CA VAL A 340 -5.96 21.69 -35.64
C VAL A 340 -6.00 22.13 -37.10
N ALA A 341 -5.53 21.27 -37.99
CA ALA A 341 -5.44 21.53 -39.42
C ALA A 341 -6.71 21.10 -40.15
N TYR A 342 -7.40 20.08 -39.64
CA TYR A 342 -8.65 19.58 -40.19
C TYR A 342 -9.41 18.78 -39.13
N ILE A 343 -10.74 18.79 -39.23
CA ILE A 343 -11.64 17.97 -38.41
C ILE A 343 -12.38 17.06 -39.39
N LEU A 344 -12.38 15.76 -39.12
CA LEU A 344 -13.06 14.78 -39.98
C LEU A 344 -14.56 15.08 -40.05
N GLN A 345 -15.13 14.87 -41.22
CA GLN A 345 -16.56 15.06 -41.48
C GLN A 345 -17.20 13.72 -41.86
N SER A 346 -18.53 13.66 -41.78
CA SER A 346 -19.29 12.49 -42.25
C SER A 346 -18.91 12.13 -43.68
N GLY A 347 -18.45 10.89 -43.88
CA GLY A 347 -17.93 10.38 -45.15
C GLY A 347 -16.41 10.33 -45.24
N ASP A 348 -15.67 11.01 -44.35
CA ASP A 348 -14.22 10.86 -44.26
C ASP A 348 -13.85 9.50 -43.63
N PRO A 349 -12.79 8.82 -44.11
CA PRO A 349 -12.25 7.64 -43.44
C PRO A 349 -11.89 7.92 -41.98
N GLY A 350 -12.38 7.08 -41.06
CA GLY A 350 -12.13 7.24 -39.62
C GLY A 350 -13.02 8.27 -38.92
N TYR A 351 -14.02 8.85 -39.60
CA TYR A 351 -15.01 9.70 -38.94
C TYR A 351 -15.85 8.91 -37.94
N ASP A 352 -16.03 9.49 -36.76
CA ASP A 352 -16.95 9.06 -35.72
C ASP A 352 -17.86 10.24 -35.36
N ALA A 353 -19.17 10.00 -35.22
CA ALA A 353 -20.13 11.05 -34.89
C ALA A 353 -20.04 11.50 -33.42
N ASP A 354 -19.51 10.62 -32.56
CA ASP A 354 -19.43 10.83 -31.12
C ASP A 354 -18.04 11.31 -30.67
N VAL A 355 -17.03 11.21 -31.54
CA VAL A 355 -15.64 11.57 -31.22
C VAL A 355 -15.04 12.49 -32.27
N GLN A 356 -14.44 13.58 -31.80
CA GLN A 356 -13.77 14.52 -32.69
C GLN A 356 -12.38 14.02 -33.09
N HIS A 357 -12.26 13.60 -34.34
CA HIS A 357 -11.00 13.21 -34.96
C HIS A 357 -10.52 14.23 -35.99
N GLY A 358 -9.22 14.22 -36.28
CA GLY A 358 -8.68 15.15 -37.27
C GLY A 358 -7.20 15.08 -37.50
N LEU A 359 -6.70 16.16 -38.11
CA LEU A 359 -5.29 16.38 -38.41
C LEU A 359 -4.78 17.58 -37.61
N ILE A 360 -3.55 17.49 -37.13
CA ILE A 360 -2.81 18.57 -36.48
C ILE A 360 -1.57 18.86 -37.32
N SER A 361 -1.25 20.15 -37.50
CA SER A 361 -0.04 20.59 -38.18
C SER A 361 0.83 21.46 -37.26
N PRO A 362 2.17 21.37 -37.36
CA PRO A 362 3.08 22.27 -36.66
C PRO A 362 2.95 23.73 -37.13
N LEU A 363 3.36 24.67 -36.28
CA LEU A 363 3.30 26.11 -36.56
C LEU A 363 4.37 26.59 -37.57
N SER A 364 5.41 25.80 -37.81
CA SER A 364 6.47 26.12 -38.78
C SER A 364 6.83 24.92 -39.65
N ASP A 365 7.45 25.19 -40.80
CA ASP A 365 8.01 24.15 -41.67
C ASP A 365 9.13 23.41 -40.94
N GLN A 366 9.16 22.08 -41.08
CA GLN A 366 10.25 21.28 -40.51
C GLN A 366 11.49 21.33 -41.41
N SER A 367 11.28 21.51 -42.72
CA SER A 367 12.35 21.84 -43.66
C SER A 367 11.83 22.65 -44.84
N THR A 368 12.72 23.47 -45.39
CA THR A 368 12.51 24.24 -46.63
C THR A 368 13.21 23.61 -47.83
N SER A 369 14.00 22.55 -47.61
CA SER A 369 14.85 21.94 -48.64
C SER A 369 15.13 20.49 -48.31
N LEU A 370 14.20 19.60 -48.66
CA LEU A 370 14.41 18.16 -48.59
C LEU A 370 13.93 17.44 -49.85
N GLN A 371 14.65 16.39 -50.19
CA GLN A 371 14.22 15.40 -51.17
C GLN A 371 13.16 14.49 -50.56
N TRP A 372 12.33 13.88 -51.42
CA TRP A 372 11.27 12.99 -50.97
C TRP A 372 11.83 11.72 -50.31
N THR A 373 12.82 11.09 -50.97
CA THR A 373 13.59 9.94 -50.45
C THR A 373 15.10 10.04 -50.72
N GLY A 374 15.53 11.03 -51.51
CA GLY A 374 16.92 11.15 -51.98
C GLY A 374 17.35 10.13 -53.04
N SER A 375 16.47 9.20 -53.41
CA SER A 375 16.70 8.16 -54.42
C SER A 375 15.51 8.04 -55.39
N TRP A 376 15.73 7.34 -56.49
CA TRP A 376 14.70 6.96 -57.46
C TRP A 376 13.92 5.71 -57.03
N THR A 377 14.21 5.14 -55.87
CA THR A 377 13.58 3.91 -55.37
C THR A 377 12.04 4.05 -55.36
N ILE A 378 11.36 3.04 -55.90
CA ILE A 378 9.91 2.87 -55.78
C ILE A 378 9.64 2.27 -54.39
N THR A 379 8.86 2.95 -53.57
CA THR A 379 8.58 2.55 -52.20
C THR A 379 7.25 1.79 -52.06
N GLY A 380 6.32 1.99 -52.99
CA GLY A 380 4.95 1.46 -52.90
C GLY A 380 4.03 2.29 -52.00
N ALA A 381 4.48 3.47 -51.55
CA ALA A 381 3.69 4.37 -50.70
C ALA A 381 2.63 5.14 -51.50
N THR A 382 1.67 4.44 -52.09
CA THR A 382 0.70 5.00 -53.05
C THR A 382 -0.61 5.48 -52.41
N GLY A 383 -0.74 5.41 -51.08
CA GLY A 383 -1.96 5.83 -50.37
C GLY A 383 -2.25 7.31 -50.61
N THR A 384 -3.49 7.63 -50.99
CA THR A 384 -3.90 9.02 -51.27
C THR A 384 -4.81 9.60 -50.21
N ALA A 385 -5.72 8.76 -49.70
CA ALA A 385 -6.84 9.16 -48.88
C ALA A 385 -6.43 9.65 -47.48
N LEU A 386 -7.35 10.34 -46.82
CA LEU A 386 -7.21 10.70 -45.40
C LEU A 386 -6.92 9.45 -44.55
N GLY A 387 -5.98 9.59 -43.62
CA GLY A 387 -5.50 8.50 -42.75
C GLY A 387 -4.37 7.67 -43.35
N THR A 388 -3.99 7.85 -44.62
CA THR A 388 -2.94 7.02 -45.26
C THR A 388 -1.51 7.58 -45.09
N GLY A 389 -1.34 8.83 -44.67
CA GLY A 389 -0.03 9.48 -44.59
C GLY A 389 0.95 8.79 -43.65
N ASN A 390 0.48 8.31 -42.50
CA ASN A 390 1.32 7.55 -41.56
C ASN A 390 1.79 6.22 -42.16
N ALA A 391 0.87 5.45 -42.75
CA ALA A 391 1.21 4.18 -43.41
C ALA A 391 2.19 4.38 -44.57
N ASN A 392 2.00 5.43 -45.37
CA ASN A 392 2.94 5.81 -46.43
C ASN A 392 4.32 6.15 -45.86
N THR A 393 4.36 6.99 -44.82
CA THR A 393 5.61 7.41 -44.16
C THR A 393 6.40 6.20 -43.67
N ASN A 394 5.74 5.26 -42.99
CA ASN A 394 6.36 4.02 -42.51
C ASN A 394 6.83 3.12 -43.67
N THR A 395 6.05 3.04 -44.75
CA THR A 395 6.43 2.28 -45.96
C THR A 395 7.69 2.86 -46.60
N ILE A 396 7.76 4.19 -46.73
CA ILE A 396 8.95 4.88 -47.26
C ILE A 396 10.17 4.57 -46.40
N ILE A 397 10.06 4.70 -45.08
CA ILE A 397 11.18 4.47 -44.16
C ILE A 397 11.65 3.02 -44.18
N SER A 398 10.71 2.06 -44.23
CA SER A 398 11.01 0.63 -44.33
C SER A 398 11.84 0.29 -45.57
N ILE A 399 11.56 0.93 -46.69
CA ILE A 399 12.26 0.68 -47.97
C ILE A 399 13.58 1.45 -48.08
N ILE A 400 13.62 2.70 -47.64
CA ILE A 400 14.78 3.58 -47.81
C ILE A 400 15.80 3.42 -46.68
N GLY A 401 15.34 3.14 -45.46
CA GLY A 401 16.17 3.12 -44.26
C GLY A 401 16.51 4.51 -43.74
N ASP A 402 17.55 4.61 -42.91
CA ASP A 402 17.99 5.88 -42.33
C ASP A 402 18.51 6.86 -43.38
N GLY A 403 18.21 8.15 -43.21
CA GLY A 403 18.65 9.20 -44.13
C GLY A 403 18.02 10.56 -43.84
N SER A 404 18.33 11.54 -44.70
CA SER A 404 17.79 12.90 -44.63
C SER A 404 16.80 13.15 -45.77
N TYR A 405 15.52 12.90 -45.50
CA TYR A 405 14.42 13.05 -46.46
C TYR A 405 13.09 13.27 -45.73
N GLY A 406 12.06 13.72 -46.46
CA GLY A 406 10.83 14.25 -45.85
C GLY A 406 10.10 13.30 -44.90
N ALA A 407 9.91 12.04 -45.29
CA ALA A 407 9.24 11.05 -44.43
C ALA A 407 10.03 10.74 -43.15
N LYS A 408 11.35 10.56 -43.24
CA LYS A 408 12.20 10.32 -42.05
C LYS A 408 12.23 11.52 -41.11
N MET A 409 12.32 12.73 -41.66
CA MET A 409 12.26 13.96 -40.86
C MET A 409 10.97 14.05 -40.04
N CYS A 410 9.83 13.72 -40.63
CA CYS A 410 8.57 13.73 -39.89
C CYS A 410 8.49 12.61 -38.85
N SER A 411 8.89 11.38 -39.21
CA SER A 411 8.86 10.26 -38.27
C SER A 411 9.81 10.41 -37.08
N ASP A 412 10.92 11.13 -37.24
CA ASP A 412 11.88 11.40 -36.16
C ASP A 412 11.50 12.65 -35.33
N LEU A 413 10.51 13.42 -35.77
CA LEU A 413 10.14 14.66 -35.13
C LEU A 413 9.55 14.37 -33.74
N VAL A 414 10.18 14.93 -32.71
CA VAL A 414 9.58 15.09 -31.38
C VAL A 414 9.29 16.56 -31.18
N LEU A 415 8.01 16.92 -31.19
CA LEU A 415 7.56 18.31 -31.05
C LEU A 415 6.48 18.41 -30.00
N ASN A 416 6.70 19.28 -29.00
CA ASN A 416 5.75 19.57 -27.92
C ASN A 416 5.28 18.32 -27.16
N GLY A 417 6.16 17.33 -26.99
CA GLY A 417 5.86 16.07 -26.29
C GLY A 417 5.27 14.95 -27.16
N TYR A 418 5.09 15.19 -28.47
CA TYR A 418 4.51 14.23 -29.41
C TYR A 418 5.56 13.75 -30.42
N SER A 419 5.59 12.45 -30.69
CA SER A 419 6.56 11.76 -31.55
C SER A 419 5.90 10.92 -32.66
N ASP A 420 4.62 11.14 -32.91
CA ASP A 420 3.76 10.41 -33.84
C ASP A 420 3.49 11.21 -35.14
N TRP A 421 4.43 12.08 -35.50
CA TRP A 421 4.33 12.91 -36.69
C TRP A 421 4.69 12.12 -37.96
N PHE A 422 4.02 12.43 -39.07
CA PHE A 422 4.21 11.79 -40.36
C PHE A 422 4.16 12.80 -41.51
N LEU A 423 4.66 12.41 -42.68
CA LEU A 423 4.51 13.19 -43.90
C LEU A 423 3.09 12.94 -44.46
N PRO A 424 2.23 13.97 -44.60
CA PRO A 424 0.83 13.76 -44.96
C PRO A 424 0.69 13.17 -46.36
N SER A 425 -0.29 12.29 -46.59
CA SER A 425 -0.71 11.88 -47.92
C SER A 425 -1.20 13.08 -48.73
N LYS A 426 -1.35 12.94 -50.06
CA LYS A 426 -1.75 14.06 -50.90
C LYS A 426 -3.13 14.65 -50.50
N ASP A 427 -4.09 13.83 -50.07
CA ASP A 427 -5.42 14.34 -49.70
C ASP A 427 -5.39 14.98 -48.31
N GLU A 428 -4.55 14.50 -47.39
CA GLU A 428 -4.29 15.14 -46.09
C GLU A 428 -3.58 16.49 -46.27
N LEU A 429 -2.56 16.55 -47.13
CA LEU A 429 -1.85 17.79 -47.45
C LEU A 429 -2.82 18.82 -48.05
N ASN A 430 -3.78 18.38 -48.87
CA ASN A 430 -4.81 19.25 -49.40
C ASN A 430 -5.76 19.81 -48.32
N LYS A 431 -6.07 19.04 -47.27
CA LYS A 431 -6.82 19.56 -46.12
C LYS A 431 -6.00 20.58 -45.33
N VAL A 432 -4.70 20.33 -45.15
CA VAL A 432 -3.76 21.28 -44.53
C VAL A 432 -3.70 22.58 -45.36
N TRP A 433 -3.57 22.50 -46.68
CA TRP A 433 -3.54 23.65 -47.57
C TRP A 433 -4.84 24.47 -47.52
N THR A 434 -5.99 23.78 -47.53
CA THR A 434 -7.32 24.41 -47.47
C THR A 434 -7.44 25.30 -46.22
N ASN A 435 -6.88 24.84 -45.10
CA ASN A 435 -6.97 25.50 -43.79
C ASN A 435 -5.70 26.27 -43.40
N ARG A 436 -4.75 26.45 -44.33
CA ARG A 436 -3.41 27.01 -44.07
C ARG A 436 -3.43 28.40 -43.44
N ALA A 437 -4.47 29.20 -43.71
CA ALA A 437 -4.61 30.54 -43.15
C ALA A 437 -4.84 30.51 -41.63
N SER A 438 -5.64 29.54 -41.14
CA SER A 438 -5.92 29.36 -39.70
C SER A 438 -4.76 28.67 -38.97
N ILE A 439 -4.01 27.83 -39.67
CA ILE A 439 -2.83 27.14 -39.13
C ILE A 439 -1.64 28.12 -39.05
N GLY A 440 -1.37 28.85 -40.13
CA GLY A 440 -0.29 29.83 -40.21
C GLY A 440 1.10 29.24 -40.48
N GLY A 441 2.05 30.13 -40.74
CA GLY A 441 3.47 29.81 -40.86
C GLY A 441 3.90 29.12 -42.16
N PHE A 442 3.04 29.01 -43.17
CA PHE A 442 3.36 28.41 -44.47
C PHE A 442 4.04 29.38 -45.44
N SER A 443 4.98 28.86 -46.23
CA SER A 443 5.47 29.49 -47.45
C SER A 443 4.46 29.32 -48.58
N THR A 444 4.59 30.11 -49.64
CA THR A 444 3.83 29.95 -50.91
C THR A 444 4.45 28.92 -51.85
N SER A 445 5.46 28.17 -51.38
CA SER A 445 6.25 27.20 -52.15
C SER A 445 5.58 25.84 -52.28
N HIS A 446 6.28 24.89 -52.89
CA HIS A 446 5.82 23.52 -53.02
C HIS A 446 6.15 22.67 -51.79
N TYR A 447 5.19 21.85 -51.39
CA TYR A 447 5.29 20.94 -50.25
C TYR A 447 5.16 19.49 -50.69
N TRP A 448 6.01 18.62 -50.16
CA TRP A 448 5.89 17.18 -50.38
C TRP A 448 4.68 16.59 -49.66
N SER A 449 3.97 15.68 -50.34
CA SER A 449 3.14 14.68 -49.69
C SER A 449 3.90 13.35 -49.59
N SER A 450 3.40 12.39 -48.83
CA SER A 450 3.93 11.03 -48.75
C SER A 450 3.40 10.10 -49.86
N THR A 451 2.60 10.60 -50.79
CA THR A 451 2.02 9.80 -51.86
C THR A 451 2.99 9.70 -53.04
N GLU A 452 3.42 8.48 -53.33
CA GLU A 452 4.18 8.12 -54.52
C GLU A 452 3.30 8.18 -55.78
N ASP A 453 3.82 8.76 -56.86
CA ASP A 453 3.19 8.71 -58.18
C ASP A 453 3.87 7.63 -59.04
N ILE A 454 3.17 6.51 -59.19
CA ILE A 454 3.61 5.37 -60.00
C ILE A 454 3.20 5.49 -61.47
N SER A 455 2.38 6.48 -61.85
CA SER A 455 1.92 6.67 -63.23
C SER A 455 2.95 7.39 -64.10
N ASN A 456 3.92 8.06 -63.49
CA ASN A 456 5.03 8.72 -64.16
C ASN A 456 6.26 7.79 -64.19
N ALA A 457 6.73 7.45 -65.40
CA ALA A 457 7.81 6.49 -65.68
C ALA A 457 9.20 6.87 -65.11
N ALA A 458 9.28 7.93 -64.30
CA ALA A 458 10.48 8.33 -63.57
C ALA A 458 10.13 8.67 -62.12
N ASN A 459 9.63 7.69 -61.36
CA ASN A 459 9.69 7.67 -59.90
C ASN A 459 9.26 9.01 -59.26
N GLY A 460 8.03 9.44 -59.51
CA GLY A 460 7.49 10.71 -59.02
C GLY A 460 6.91 10.61 -57.61
N ALA A 461 6.74 11.75 -56.96
CA ALA A 461 5.94 11.89 -55.74
C ALA A 461 5.03 13.12 -55.87
N PHE A 462 3.88 13.09 -55.21
CA PHE A 462 2.96 14.23 -55.24
C PHE A 462 3.47 15.38 -54.38
N LYS A 463 3.34 16.58 -54.93
CA LYS A 463 3.54 17.84 -54.23
C LYS A 463 2.30 18.72 -54.37
N GLN A 464 2.16 19.67 -53.46
CA GLN A 464 1.16 20.73 -53.55
C GLN A 464 1.82 22.11 -53.49
N LEU A 465 1.42 23.01 -54.37
CA LEU A 465 1.86 24.40 -54.36
C LEU A 465 0.97 25.20 -53.41
N PHE A 466 1.56 25.83 -52.38
CA PHE A 466 0.77 26.49 -51.33
C PHE A 466 0.26 27.89 -51.71
N SER A 467 0.70 28.46 -52.84
CA SER A 467 0.13 29.70 -53.36
C SER A 467 -1.29 29.53 -53.90
N ASP A 468 -1.57 28.43 -54.61
CA ASP A 468 -2.84 28.24 -55.35
C ASP A 468 -3.52 26.88 -55.10
N GLY A 469 -2.85 25.96 -54.41
CA GLY A 469 -3.38 24.64 -54.07
C GLY A 469 -3.22 23.59 -55.16
N SER A 470 -2.59 23.93 -56.28
CA SER A 470 -2.37 22.98 -57.37
C SER A 470 -1.53 21.79 -56.92
N MET A 471 -1.98 20.59 -57.26
CA MET A 471 -1.28 19.33 -56.98
C MET A 471 -0.72 18.76 -58.28
N ALA A 472 0.54 18.31 -58.22
CA ALA A 472 1.21 17.70 -59.35
C ALA A 472 2.24 16.67 -58.88
N SER A 473 2.57 15.76 -59.78
CA SER A 473 3.72 14.88 -59.62
C SER A 473 5.01 15.67 -59.81
N ASN A 474 6.04 15.34 -59.03
CA ASN A 474 7.35 15.95 -59.13
C ASN A 474 8.44 14.91 -58.91
N ASN A 475 9.61 15.23 -59.44
CA ASN A 475 10.81 14.44 -59.31
C ASN A 475 11.22 14.26 -57.82
N LYS A 476 11.34 13.01 -57.34
CA LYS A 476 11.67 12.68 -55.93
C LYS A 476 12.98 13.27 -55.41
N GLN A 477 13.92 13.59 -56.29
CA GLN A 477 15.20 14.20 -55.94
C GLN A 477 15.15 15.74 -55.93
N SER A 478 14.00 16.37 -56.18
CA SER A 478 13.84 17.81 -55.99
C SER A 478 13.80 18.18 -54.51
N TYR A 479 14.34 19.34 -54.18
CA TYR A 479 14.33 19.88 -52.82
C TYR A 479 13.09 20.76 -52.65
N LEU A 480 12.13 20.27 -51.87
CA LEU A 480 10.89 21.00 -51.58
C LEU A 480 10.71 21.15 -50.06
N TYR A 481 9.65 21.86 -49.68
CA TYR A 481 9.29 22.06 -48.28
C TYR A 481 8.65 20.81 -47.69
N VAL A 482 8.81 20.66 -46.37
CA VAL A 482 8.23 19.57 -45.58
C VAL A 482 7.48 20.18 -44.41
N ARG A 483 6.18 19.89 -44.35
CA ARG A 483 5.33 20.14 -43.18
C ARG A 483 4.79 18.80 -42.71
N CYS A 484 5.11 18.45 -41.48
CA CYS A 484 4.62 17.21 -40.89
C CYS A 484 3.17 17.36 -40.43
N THR A 485 2.51 16.24 -40.19
CA THR A 485 1.13 16.16 -39.70
C THR A 485 1.03 15.03 -38.68
N ARG A 486 0.14 15.16 -37.70
CA ARG A 486 -0.27 14.03 -36.84
C ARG A 486 -1.78 13.93 -36.80
N SER A 487 -2.32 12.77 -36.46
CA SER A 487 -3.75 12.55 -36.28
C SER A 487 -4.14 12.61 -34.80
N PHE A 488 -5.39 12.95 -34.52
CA PHE A 488 -5.97 12.85 -33.18
C PHE A 488 -7.39 12.29 -33.24
#